data_AF-A0A2N0EQS5-F1
#
_entry.id   AF-A0A2N0EQS5-F1
#
_cell.length_a   1.000
_cell.length_b   1.000
_cell.length_c   1.000
_cell.angle_alpha   90.00
_cell.angle_beta   90.00
_cell.angle_gamma   90.00
#
_symmetry.space_group_name_H-M   'P 1'
#
loop_
_entity.id
_entity.type
_entity.pdbx_description
1 polymer ?
#
loop_
_entity_poly.entity_id
_entity_poly.type
_entity_poly.pdbx_seq_one_letter_code
_entity_poly.pdbx_strand_id
1 'polypeptide(L)'
;MTPQEIQQAVTYFNSIRNSNRILIEAEMRHIDKSRFDTKYTLLTGVAVPVISNAPPYYVWAPHADPNSKWGIELRIYFVSDNTAPVVLMGRAKNNSRHGYKHFDKRINYNKLIWDLFANGFTLGPN
;
A
#
# COMPACT_ATOMS: atom_id res chain seq x y z
N MET A 1 -10.80 -9.50 5.47
CA MET A 1 -10.19 -9.77 6.77
C MET A 1 -11.10 -9.22 7.86
N THR A 2 -11.30 -9.96 8.94
CA THR A 2 -11.98 -9.48 10.15
C THR A 2 -11.14 -8.41 10.84
N PRO A 3 -11.70 -7.63 11.79
CA PRO A 3 -10.90 -6.68 12.56
C PRO A 3 -9.71 -7.32 13.28
N GLN A 4 -9.89 -8.51 13.86
CA GLN A 4 -8.81 -9.24 14.53
C GLN A 4 -7.71 -9.68 13.55
N GLU A 5 -8.07 -10.16 12.36
CA GLU A 5 -7.09 -10.53 11.33
C GLU A 5 -6.31 -9.31 10.82
N ILE A 6 -6.97 -8.16 10.70
CA ILE A 6 -6.32 -6.89 10.34
C ILE A 6 -5.34 -6.50 11.44
N GLN A 7 -5.73 -6.58 12.71
CA GLN A 7 -4.85 -6.28 13.82
C GLN A 7 -3.61 -7.20 13.85
N GLN A 8 -3.78 -8.50 13.57
CA GLN A 8 -2.66 -9.44 13.44
C GLN A 8 -1.70 -9.03 12.32
N ALA A 9 -2.23 -8.63 11.17
CA ALA A 9 -1.42 -8.15 10.06
C ALA A 9 -0.68 -6.84 10.41
N VAL A 10 -1.35 -5.89 11.07
CA VAL A 10 -0.73 -4.64 11.55
C VAL A 10 0.39 -4.95 12.53
N THR A 11 0.17 -5.85 13.49
CA THR A 11 1.21 -6.28 14.45
C THR A 11 2.42 -6.89 13.72
N TYR A 12 2.18 -7.74 12.72
CA TYR A 12 3.26 -8.30 11.90
C TYR A 12 4.02 -7.23 11.12
N PHE A 13 3.33 -6.33 10.41
CA PHE A 13 4.01 -5.28 9.67
C PHE A 13 4.79 -4.34 10.60
N ASN A 14 4.32 -4.10 11.82
CA ASN A 14 5.06 -3.36 12.83
C ASN A 14 6.33 -4.10 13.29
N SER A 15 6.31 -5.43 13.42
CA SER A 15 7.50 -6.19 13.84
C SER A 15 8.62 -6.18 12.80
N ILE A 16 8.27 -6.01 11.53
CA ILE A 16 9.24 -5.89 10.42
C ILE A 16 9.42 -4.44 9.94
N ARG A 17 8.87 -3.46 10.65
CA ARG A 17 9.00 -2.05 10.29
C ARG A 17 10.45 -1.58 10.40
N ASN A 18 10.85 -0.64 9.55
CA ASN A 18 12.20 -0.06 9.43
C ASN A 18 13.31 -1.06 9.07
N SER A 19 12.94 -2.24 8.55
CA SER A 19 13.90 -3.28 8.15
C SER A 19 14.16 -3.30 6.64
N ASN A 20 13.69 -2.28 5.90
CA ASN A 20 13.67 -2.22 4.43
C ASN A 20 12.90 -3.38 3.77
N ARG A 21 12.01 -4.03 4.53
CA ARG A 21 11.21 -5.17 4.09
C ARG A 21 9.81 -4.78 3.64
N ILE A 22 9.45 -3.50 3.62
CA ILE A 22 8.10 -3.03 3.29
C ILE A 22 8.16 -1.83 2.34
N LEU A 23 7.30 -1.85 1.33
CA LEU A 23 7.02 -0.71 0.46
C LEU A 23 5.52 -0.60 0.22
N ILE A 24 4.95 0.58 0.42
CA ILE A 24 3.54 0.86 0.12
C ILE A 24 3.43 1.82 -1.06
N GLU A 25 2.55 1.52 -2.01
CA GLU A 25 2.28 2.35 -3.18
C GLU A 25 0.80 2.67 -3.31
N ALA A 26 0.54 3.82 -3.92
CA ALA A 26 -0.78 4.25 -4.37
C ALA A 26 -0.76 4.59 -5.86
N GLU A 27 -1.77 4.09 -6.57
CA GLU A 27 -2.01 4.42 -7.96
C GLU A 27 -3.49 4.75 -8.16
N MET A 28 -3.81 5.89 -8.78
CA MET A 28 -5.21 6.33 -8.91
C MET A 28 -5.46 7.21 -10.13
N ARG A 29 -6.75 7.38 -10.47
CA ARG A 29 -7.18 8.38 -11.47
C ARG A 29 -7.02 9.80 -10.90
N HIS A 30 -6.84 10.78 -11.79
CA HIS A 30 -6.81 12.19 -11.41
C HIS A 30 -8.00 12.62 -10.54
N ILE A 31 -9.21 12.18 -10.90
CA ILE A 31 -10.45 12.51 -10.16
C ILE A 31 -10.46 12.00 -8.71
N ASP A 32 -9.72 10.91 -8.42
CA ASP A 32 -9.67 10.32 -7.09
C ASP A 32 -8.57 10.95 -6.21
N LYS A 33 -7.70 11.80 -6.79
CA LYS A 33 -6.54 12.40 -6.14
C LYS A 33 -6.92 13.17 -4.88
N SER A 34 -7.84 14.12 -5.00
CA SER A 34 -8.23 14.99 -3.87
C SER A 34 -8.73 14.16 -2.68
N ARG A 35 -9.62 13.19 -2.92
CA ARG A 35 -10.14 12.30 -1.87
C ARG A 35 -9.04 11.44 -1.25
N PHE A 36 -8.11 10.93 -2.06
CA PHE A 36 -6.98 10.15 -1.55
C PHE A 36 -6.09 11.00 -0.65
N ASP A 37 -5.64 12.14 -1.14
CA ASP A 37 -4.70 13.03 -0.44
C ASP A 37 -5.28 13.48 0.90
N THR A 38 -6.54 13.91 0.92
CA THR A 38 -7.22 14.30 2.17
C THR A 38 -7.24 13.16 3.18
N LYS A 39 -7.64 11.96 2.76
CA LYS A 39 -7.71 10.81 3.68
C LYS A 39 -6.33 10.36 4.14
N TYR A 40 -5.36 10.32 3.24
CA TYR A 40 -3.99 9.95 3.53
C TYR A 40 -3.36 10.90 4.54
N THR A 41 -3.45 12.21 4.31
CA THR A 41 -2.88 13.22 5.21
C THR A 41 -3.60 13.24 6.56
N LEU A 42 -4.92 13.02 6.59
CA LEU A 42 -5.67 12.88 7.85
C LEU A 42 -5.16 11.70 8.70
N LEU A 43 -4.90 10.55 8.07
CA LEU A 43 -4.51 9.33 8.78
C LEU A 43 -3.04 9.30 9.18
N THR A 44 -2.16 9.83 8.33
CA THR A 44 -0.71 9.75 8.52
C THR A 44 -0.11 11.00 9.15
N GLY A 45 -0.80 12.14 9.08
CA GLY A 45 -0.23 13.45 9.42
C GLY A 45 0.81 13.97 8.42
N VAL A 46 1.01 13.27 7.28
CA VAL A 46 2.03 13.59 6.28
C VAL A 46 1.39 13.93 4.93
N ALA A 47 1.97 14.87 4.21
CA ALA A 47 1.56 15.16 2.83
C ALA A 47 1.91 13.99 1.90
N VAL A 48 1.13 13.79 0.84
CA VAL A 48 1.53 12.88 -0.24
C VAL A 48 2.82 13.38 -0.92
N PRO A 49 3.60 12.48 -1.58
CA PRO A 49 4.76 12.90 -2.36
C PRO A 49 4.43 13.98 -3.39
N VAL A 50 5.34 14.96 -3.57
CA VAL A 50 5.18 16.05 -4.55
C VAL A 50 5.14 15.50 -5.97
N ILE A 51 5.99 14.51 -6.25
CA ILE A 51 6.03 13.81 -7.54
C ILE A 51 4.90 12.78 -7.55
N SER A 52 3.97 12.95 -8.47
CA SER A 52 2.74 12.16 -8.57
C SER A 52 2.63 11.34 -9.86
N ASN A 53 3.73 11.19 -10.61
CA ASN A 53 3.78 10.44 -11.87
C ASN A 53 4.77 9.27 -11.81
N ALA A 54 5.17 8.86 -10.60
CA ALA A 54 6.12 7.78 -10.36
C ALA A 54 5.85 7.11 -9.00
N PRO A 55 6.27 5.85 -8.80
CA PRO A 55 6.26 5.24 -7.47
C PRO A 55 6.93 6.12 -6.39
N PRO A 56 6.41 6.11 -5.15
CA PRO A 56 5.31 5.28 -4.65
C PRO A 56 3.91 5.90 -4.87
N TYR A 57 3.80 7.04 -5.55
CA TYR A 57 2.56 7.80 -5.70
C TYR A 57 2.32 8.16 -7.16
N TYR A 58 1.42 7.43 -7.81
CA TYR A 58 1.13 7.62 -9.23
C TYR A 58 -0.33 8.02 -9.44
N VAL A 59 -0.51 9.17 -10.08
CA VAL A 59 -1.79 9.74 -10.46
C VAL A 59 -1.80 9.80 -11.99
N TRP A 60 -2.75 9.09 -12.58
CA TRP A 60 -2.95 9.12 -14.02
C TRP A 60 -3.31 10.53 -14.49
N ALA A 61 -2.87 10.91 -15.69
CA ALA A 61 -3.16 12.21 -16.28
C ALA A 61 -4.68 12.47 -16.35
N PRO A 62 -5.15 13.73 -16.30
CA PRO A 62 -6.58 14.07 -16.33
C PRO A 62 -7.35 13.49 -17.53
N HIS A 63 -6.66 13.28 -18.66
CA HIS A 63 -7.22 12.76 -19.91
C HIS A 63 -6.82 11.31 -20.21
N ALA A 64 -6.31 10.57 -19.21
CA ALA A 64 -6.06 9.14 -19.38
C ALA A 64 -7.38 8.41 -19.68
N ASP A 65 -7.31 7.37 -20.52
CA ASP A 65 -8.48 6.57 -20.89
C ASP A 65 -9.21 6.09 -19.61
N PRO A 66 -10.50 6.46 -19.43
CA PRO A 66 -11.25 6.10 -18.23
C PRO A 66 -11.39 4.59 -18.01
N ASN A 67 -11.20 3.77 -19.05
CA ASN A 67 -11.23 2.31 -18.96
C ASN A 67 -9.89 1.70 -18.52
N SER A 68 -8.81 2.48 -18.53
CA SER A 68 -7.47 2.01 -18.19
C SER A 68 -7.23 1.90 -16.68
N LYS A 69 -8.07 2.53 -15.83
CA LYS A 69 -7.91 2.49 -14.38
C LYS A 69 -9.23 2.57 -13.62
N TRP A 70 -9.38 1.74 -12.59
CA TRP A 70 -10.57 1.70 -11.75
C TRP A 70 -10.24 2.17 -10.33
N GLY A 71 -10.49 3.45 -10.06
CA GLY A 71 -10.41 4.01 -8.70
C GLY A 71 -9.00 4.13 -8.11
N ILE A 72 -8.93 3.99 -6.78
CA ILE A 72 -7.68 4.02 -5.99
C ILE A 72 -7.20 2.58 -5.79
N GLU A 73 -5.99 2.28 -6.22
CA GLU A 73 -5.33 1.02 -5.95
C GLU A 73 -4.18 1.21 -4.97
N LEU A 74 -4.26 0.49 -3.85
CA LEU A 74 -3.18 0.42 -2.88
C LEU A 74 -2.49 -0.93 -2.97
N ARG A 75 -1.17 -0.92 -2.90
CA ARG A 75 -0.35 -2.13 -2.93
C ARG A 75 0.71 -2.05 -1.84
N ILE A 76 0.85 -3.14 -1.09
CA ILE A 76 1.99 -3.34 -0.19
C ILE A 76 2.84 -4.47 -0.74
N TYR A 77 4.13 -4.21 -0.86
CA TYR A 77 5.18 -5.16 -1.17
C TYR A 77 5.94 -5.43 0.10
N PHE A 78 6.25 -6.69 0.37
CA PHE A 78 7.05 -7.03 1.55
C PHE A 78 7.88 -8.28 1.37
N VAL A 79 8.91 -8.42 2.20
CA VAL A 79 9.66 -9.68 2.38
C VAL A 79 9.03 -10.43 3.55
N SER A 80 8.36 -11.56 3.29
CA SER A 80 7.75 -12.39 4.31
C SER A 80 8.77 -13.23 5.10
N ASP A 81 8.38 -13.70 6.28
CA ASP A 81 9.13 -14.71 7.04
C ASP A 81 8.16 -15.69 7.71
N ASN A 82 8.69 -16.65 8.47
CA ASN A 82 7.92 -17.70 9.12
C ASN A 82 7.00 -17.20 10.25
N THR A 83 7.08 -15.92 10.63
CA THR A 83 6.19 -15.30 11.63
C THR A 83 4.99 -14.60 10.99
N ALA A 84 4.93 -14.53 9.65
CA ALA A 84 3.81 -13.92 8.94
C ALA A 84 2.48 -14.66 9.21
N PRO A 85 1.41 -13.97 9.67
CA PRO A 85 0.14 -14.60 9.97
C PRO A 85 -0.45 -15.33 8.75
N VAL A 86 -0.98 -16.54 8.94
CA VAL A 86 -1.59 -17.34 7.86
C VAL A 86 -2.69 -16.56 7.12
N VAL A 87 -3.49 -15.79 7.85
CA VAL A 87 -4.56 -14.95 7.28
C VAL A 87 -4.03 -13.83 6.38
N LEU A 88 -2.86 -13.26 6.71
CA LEU A 88 -2.16 -12.29 5.88
C LEU A 88 -1.61 -12.99 4.63
N MET A 89 -1.00 -14.15 4.81
CA MET A 89 -0.43 -14.93 3.71
C MET A 89 -1.48 -15.45 2.73
N GLY A 90 -2.68 -15.79 3.20
CA GLY A 90 -3.82 -16.15 2.34
C GLY A 90 -4.34 -14.99 1.48
N ARG A 91 -4.00 -13.74 1.82
CA ARG A 91 -4.28 -12.55 0.99
C ARG A 91 -3.09 -12.18 0.10
N ALA A 92 -1.88 -12.57 0.49
CA ALA A 92 -0.67 -12.30 -0.25
C ALA A 92 -0.59 -13.13 -1.52
N LYS A 93 0.05 -12.55 -2.54
CA LYS A 93 0.46 -13.25 -3.76
C LYS A 93 1.97 -13.17 -3.85
N ASN A 94 2.60 -14.17 -4.48
CA ASN A 94 4.00 -14.06 -4.86
C ASN A 94 4.18 -12.82 -5.74
N ASN A 95 5.18 -12.01 -5.44
CA ASN A 95 5.44 -10.81 -6.19
C ASN A 95 6.15 -11.16 -7.51
N SER A 96 5.61 -10.67 -8.62
CA SER A 96 6.18 -10.80 -9.96
C SER A 96 6.42 -9.45 -10.62
N ARG A 97 6.23 -8.33 -9.90
CA ARG A 97 6.33 -7.00 -10.48
C ARG A 97 7.79 -6.67 -10.82
N HIS A 98 8.02 -6.31 -12.08
CA HIS A 98 9.32 -5.83 -12.54
C HIS A 98 9.75 -4.60 -11.72
N GLY A 99 11.03 -4.53 -11.33
CA GLY A 99 11.57 -3.49 -10.44
C GLY A 99 11.45 -3.76 -8.93
N TYR A 100 10.63 -4.72 -8.50
CA TYR A 100 10.37 -4.99 -7.08
C TYR A 100 10.76 -6.40 -6.64
N LYS A 101 11.63 -7.08 -7.39
CA LYS A 101 11.96 -8.50 -7.18
C LYS A 101 12.61 -8.81 -5.82
N HIS A 102 13.08 -7.80 -5.10
CA HIS A 102 13.61 -7.96 -3.74
C HIS A 102 12.50 -8.20 -2.70
N PHE A 103 11.24 -7.86 -3.00
CA PHE A 103 10.08 -8.25 -2.20
C PHE A 103 9.50 -9.58 -2.74
N ASP A 104 9.21 -10.53 -1.85
CA ASP A 104 8.69 -11.85 -2.21
C ASP A 104 7.15 -11.90 -2.27
N LYS A 105 6.47 -10.99 -1.55
CA LYS A 105 5.01 -10.92 -1.46
C LYS A 105 4.47 -9.56 -1.85
N ARG A 106 3.22 -9.58 -2.35
CA ARG A 106 2.40 -8.40 -2.63
C ARG A 106 0.97 -8.62 -2.17
N ILE A 107 0.37 -7.60 -1.56
CA ILE A 107 -1.06 -7.54 -1.26
C ILE A 107 -1.68 -6.30 -1.90
N ASN A 108 -2.81 -6.50 -2.57
CA ASN A 108 -3.65 -5.44 -3.13
C ASN A 108 -4.98 -5.42 -2.38
N TYR A 109 -4.99 -4.95 -1.14
CA TYR A 109 -6.18 -4.92 -0.30
C TYR A 109 -6.29 -3.59 0.44
N ASN A 110 -7.03 -2.65 -0.17
CA ASN A 110 -7.12 -1.27 0.30
C ASN A 110 -7.53 -1.16 1.77
N LYS A 111 -8.43 -2.03 2.27
CA LYS A 111 -8.87 -1.96 3.67
C LYS A 111 -7.67 -2.07 4.63
N LEU A 112 -6.88 -3.14 4.50
CA LEU A 112 -5.67 -3.34 5.30
C LEU A 112 -4.68 -2.18 5.15
N ILE A 113 -4.46 -1.68 3.93
CA ILE A 113 -3.46 -0.63 3.71
C ILE A 113 -3.91 0.71 4.30
N TRP A 114 -5.22 1.02 4.28
CA TRP A 114 -5.76 2.15 5.03
C TRP A 114 -5.57 2.00 6.54
N ASP A 115 -5.76 0.78 7.08
CA ASP A 115 -5.49 0.50 8.50
C ASP A 115 -4.00 0.66 8.83
N LEU A 116 -3.09 0.29 7.91
CA LEU A 116 -1.65 0.55 8.07
C LEU A 116 -1.35 2.05 8.13
N PHE A 117 -1.93 2.85 7.25
CA PHE A 117 -1.77 4.32 7.32
C PHE A 117 -2.24 4.88 8.67
N ALA A 118 -3.38 4.39 9.19
CA ALA A 118 -3.87 4.76 10.52
C ALA A 118 -2.95 4.32 11.68
N ASN A 119 -2.06 3.35 11.43
CA ASN A 119 -1.07 2.83 12.38
C ASN A 119 0.35 3.35 12.08
N GLY A 120 0.44 4.50 11.40
CA GLY A 120 1.68 5.26 11.21
C GLY A 120 2.54 4.81 10.04
N PHE A 121 2.08 3.91 9.18
CA PHE A 121 2.77 3.61 7.92
C PHE A 121 2.53 4.74 6.90
N THR A 122 3.43 4.88 5.93
CA THR A 122 3.36 5.92 4.89
C THR A 122 3.54 5.32 3.49
N LEU A 123 3.30 6.13 2.46
CA LEU A 123 3.71 5.77 1.09
C LEU A 123 5.24 5.69 0.99
N GLY A 124 5.73 4.70 0.25
CA GLY A 124 7.16 4.43 0.10
C GLY A 124 7.67 3.38 1.07
N PRO A 125 9.00 3.33 1.28
CA PRO A 125 9.64 2.39 2.18
C PRO A 125 9.17 2.61 3.63
N ASN A 126 8.96 1.52 4.37
CA ASN A 126 8.57 1.54 5.78
C ASN A 126 9.42 0.61 6.65
#